data_AF-A0A353GD46-F1
#
_entry.id   AF-A0A353GD46-F1
#
_cell.length_a   1.000
_cell.length_b   1.000
_cell.length_c   1.000
_cell.angle_alpha   90.00
_cell.angle_beta   90.00
_cell.angle_gamma   90.00
#
_symmetry.space_group_name_H-M   'P 1'
#
loop_
_entity.id
_entity.type
_entity.pdbx_description
1 polymer ?
#
loop_
_entity_poly.entity_id
_entity_poly.type
_entity_poly.pdbx_seq_one_letter_code
_entity_poly.pdbx_strand_id
1 'polypeptide(L)' 'MSKTVSTISELIDQWPTIADFAVAIGCGYEAARKMRRRESIAPKHWHRIVDAAATQGVEGISLSWLAAKAVCLEAAE' A
#
# COMPACT_ATOMS: atom_id res chain seq x y z
N MET A 1 9.23 18.94 -1.30
CA MET A 1 8.40 18.29 -2.32
C MET A 1 7.75 17.09 -1.67
N SER A 2 6.53 17.25 -1.16
CA SER A 2 5.78 16.13 -0.59
C SER A 2 5.39 15.15 -1.69
N LYS A 3 5.56 13.86 -1.44
CA LYS A 3 5.21 12.81 -2.40
C LYS A 3 3.76 12.44 -2.17
N THR A 4 2.90 12.79 -3.11
CA THR A 4 1.50 12.37 -3.14
C THR A 4 1.35 11.21 -4.10
N VAL A 5 0.78 10.09 -3.65
CA VAL A 5 0.53 8.92 -4.50
C VAL A 5 -0.97 8.77 -4.76
N SER A 6 -1.33 8.41 -5.98
CA SER A 6 -2.74 8.30 -6.40
C SER A 6 -3.21 6.83 -6.46
N THR A 7 -2.26 5.90 -6.56
CA THR A 7 -2.51 4.45 -6.71
C THR A 7 -1.68 3.62 -5.72
N ILE A 8 -2.11 2.37 -5.48
CA ILE A 8 -1.37 1.42 -4.64
C ILE A 8 -0.04 1.02 -5.29
N SER A 9 0.02 0.94 -6.62
CA SER A 9 1.26 0.65 -7.34
C SER A 9 2.30 1.77 -7.14
N GLU A 10 1.90 3.04 -7.27
CA GLU A 10 2.79 4.19 -7.00
C GLU A 10 3.25 4.25 -5.54
N LEU A 11 2.39 3.84 -4.61
CA LEU A 11 2.77 3.68 -3.21
C LEU A 11 3.86 2.63 -3.07
N ILE A 12 3.68 1.43 -3.63
CA ILE A 12 4.67 0.35 -3.57
C ILE A 12 5.97 0.72 -4.28
N ASP A 13 5.91 1.51 -5.36
CA ASP A 13 7.08 2.02 -6.07
C ASP A 13 7.88 3.06 -5.27
N GLN A 14 7.41 3.50 -4.09
CA GLN A 14 8.23 4.29 -3.15
C GLN A 14 9.37 3.48 -2.53
N TRP A 15 9.25 2.15 -2.52
CA TRP A 15 10.31 1.27 -2.09
C TRP A 15 11.18 0.86 -3.29
N PRO A 16 12.50 0.75 -3.10
CA PRO A 16 13.41 0.38 -4.19
C PRO A 16 13.11 -1.02 -4.75
N THR A 17 12.58 -1.93 -3.92
CA THR A 17 12.14 -3.25 -4.36
C THR A 17 10.84 -3.68 -3.67
N ILE A 18 10.09 -4.59 -4.32
CA ILE A 18 8.91 -5.24 -3.71
C ILE A 18 9.31 -6.02 -2.44
N ALA A 19 10.55 -6.53 -2.36
CA ALA A 19 11.03 -7.23 -1.18
C ALA A 19 11.20 -6.29 0.02
N ASP A 20 11.77 -5.09 -0.19
CA ASP A 20 11.85 -4.05 0.85
C ASP A 20 10.47 -3.65 1.34
N PHE A 21 9.52 -3.48 0.42
CA PHE A 21 8.12 -3.23 0.77
C PHE A 21 7.57 -4.36 1.64
N ALA A 22 7.72 -5.62 1.22
CA ALA A 22 7.23 -6.78 1.94
C ALA A 22 7.80 -6.86 3.37
N VAL A 23 9.09 -6.55 3.55
CA VAL A 23 9.74 -6.47 4.86
C VAL A 23 9.15 -5.32 5.69
N ALA A 24 8.98 -4.13 5.11
CA ALA A 24 8.45 -2.96 5.81
C ALA A 24 7.01 -3.19 6.34
N ILE A 25 6.14 -3.82 5.55
CA ILE A 25 4.79 -4.18 6.00
C ILE A 25 4.71 -5.54 6.72
N GLY A 26 5.83 -6.26 6.84
CA GLY A 26 5.92 -7.58 7.43
C GLY A 26 4.96 -8.58 6.79
N CYS A 27 4.91 -8.62 5.46
CA CYS A 27 4.18 -9.61 4.68
C CYS A 27 5.16 -10.44 3.82
N GLY A 28 4.73 -11.61 3.34
CA GLY A 28 5.54 -12.40 2.42
C GLY A 28 5.65 -11.74 1.03
N TYR A 29 6.77 -11.95 0.33
CA TYR A 29 7.00 -11.42 -1.02
C TYR A 29 5.84 -11.71 -2.00
N GLU A 30 5.32 -12.94 -1.99
CA GLU A 30 4.18 -13.34 -2.80
C GLU A 30 2.91 -12.55 -2.47
N ALA A 31 2.70 -12.23 -1.19
CA ALA A 31 1.57 -11.42 -0.73
C ALA A 31 1.72 -9.97 -1.22
N ALA A 32 2.90 -9.38 -1.07
CA ALA A 32 3.21 -8.05 -1.60
C ALA A 32 3.00 -7.97 -3.12
N ARG A 33 3.50 -8.97 -3.86
CA ARG A 33 3.34 -9.04 -5.32
C ARG A 33 1.87 -9.16 -5.73
N LYS A 34 1.09 -9.99 -5.03
CA LYS A 34 -0.34 -10.16 -5.28
C LYS A 34 -1.11 -8.87 -4.94
N MET A 35 -0.75 -8.17 -3.87
CA MET A 35 -1.33 -6.88 -3.49
C MET A 35 -1.07 -5.80 -4.55
N ARG A 36 0.16 -5.70 -5.06
CA ARG A 36 0.50 -4.79 -6.16
C ARG A 36 -0.34 -5.08 -7.41
N ARG A 37 -0.44 -6.34 -7.82
CA ARG A 37 -1.21 -6.74 -9.00
C ARG A 37 -2.71 -6.47 -8.86
N ARG A 38 -3.25 -6.60 -7.65
CA ARG A 38 -4.66 -6.35 -7.34
C ARG A 38 -4.96 -4.88 -7.05
N GLU A 39 -3.93 -4.03 -7.02
CA GLU A 39 -4.01 -2.64 -6.57
C GLU A 39 -4.76 -2.48 -5.24
N SER A 40 -4.63 -3.47 -4.36
CA SER A 40 -5.39 -3.56 -3.12
C SER A 40 -4.58 -4.29 -2.05
N ILE A 41 -4.71 -3.80 -0.81
CA ILE A 41 -3.94 -4.25 0.34
C ILE A 41 -4.92 -4.80 1.37
N ALA A 42 -4.61 -5.97 1.93
CA ALA A 42 -5.46 -6.57 2.95
C ALA A 42 -5.52 -5.67 4.21
N PRO A 43 -6.70 -5.50 4.85
CA PRO A 43 -6.88 -4.62 6.01
C PRO A 43 -5.91 -4.87 7.16
N LYS A 44 -5.51 -6.13 7.35
CA LYS A 44 -4.51 -6.54 8.35
C LYS A 44 -3.16 -5.83 8.22
N HIS A 45 -2.80 -5.34 7.04
CA HIS A 45 -1.53 -4.63 6.78
C HIS A 45 -1.68 -3.11 6.71
N TRP A 46 -2.90 -2.56 6.78
CA TRP A 46 -3.12 -1.13 6.61
C TRP A 46 -2.39 -0.28 7.66
N HIS A 47 -2.37 -0.71 8.92
CA HIS A 47 -1.64 0.02 9.96
C HIS A 47 -0.14 0.12 9.64
N ARG A 48 0.48 -0.98 9.19
CA ARG A 48 1.91 -0.99 8.85
C ARG A 48 2.23 -0.18 7.62
N ILE A 49 1.34 -0.17 6.62
CA ILE A 49 1.62 0.63 5.43
C ILE A 49 1.48 2.12 5.69
N VAL A 50 0.54 2.55 6.53
CA VAL A 50 0.43 3.96 6.94
C VAL A 50 1.71 4.37 7.68
N ASP A 51 2.20 3.53 8.60
CA ASP A 51 3.44 3.79 9.35
C ASP A 51 4.68 3.84 8.43
N ALA A 52 4.79 2.87 7.51
CA ALA A 52 5.88 2.82 6.56
C ALA A 52 5.83 3.97 5.54
N ALA A 53 4.63 4.38 5.11
CA ALA A 53 4.43 5.54 4.24
C ALA A 53 4.79 6.85 4.95
N ALA A 54 4.42 7.00 6.22
CA ALA A 54 4.80 8.13 7.05
C ALA A 54 6.33 8.21 7.21
N THR A 55 7.00 7.08 7.41
CA THR A 55 8.47 6.99 7.48
C THR A 55 9.13 7.41 6.16
N GLN A 56 8.51 7.13 5.02
CA GLN A 56 8.97 7.54 3.69
C GLN A 56 8.63 9.00 3.34
N GLY A 57 7.89 9.71 4.19
CA GLY A 57 7.43 11.07 3.93
C GLY A 57 6.36 11.16 2.83
N VAL A 58 5.59 10.08 2.65
CA VAL A 58 4.47 10.04 1.69
C VAL A 58 3.24 10.59 2.38
N GLU A 59 2.71 11.68 1.84
CA GLU A 59 1.53 12.34 2.38
C GLU A 59 0.25 11.80 1.75
N GLY A 60 -0.87 11.85 2.49
CA GLY A 60 -2.19 11.45 1.98
C GLY A 60 -2.52 9.96 2.14
N ILE A 61 -1.60 9.14 2.67
CA ILE A 61 -1.88 7.73 2.97
C ILE A 61 -2.50 7.61 4.36
N SER A 62 -3.78 7.30 4.38
CA SER A 62 -4.57 7.11 5.61
C SER A 62 -5.43 5.85 5.50
N LEU A 63 -5.93 5.35 6.64
CA LEU A 63 -6.82 4.19 6.65
C LEU A 63 -8.09 4.42 5.80
N SER A 64 -8.63 5.64 5.78
CA SER A 64 -9.77 6.01 4.95
C SER A 64 -9.44 5.99 3.46
N TRP A 65 -8.25 6.45 3.07
CA TRP A 65 -7.78 6.35 1.68
C TRP A 65 -7.62 4.89 1.24
N LEU A 66 -7.03 4.04 2.09
CA LEU A 66 -6.89 2.60 1.83
C LEU A 66 -8.27 1.91 1.73
N ALA A 67 -9.20 2.26 2.61
CA ALA A 67 -10.56 1.74 2.59
C ALA A 67 -11.29 2.13 1.30
N ALA A 68 -11.17 3.38 0.85
CA ALA A 68 -11.76 3.83 -0.41
C ALA A 68 -11.23 3.02 -1.61
N LYS A 69 -9.93 2.69 -1.62
CA LYS A 69 -9.33 1.85 -2.66
C LYS A 69 -9.78 0.38 -2.58
N ALA A 70 -9.98 -0.15 -1.38
CA ALA A 70 -10.45 -1.53 -1.19
C ALA A 70 -11.94 -1.70 -1.59
N VAL A 71 -12.80 -0.76 -1.21
CA VAL A 71 -14.26 -0.80 -1.49
C VAL A 71 -14.54 -0.69 -2.99
N CYS A 72 -13.76 0.10 -3.73
CA CYS A 72 -13.94 0.22 -5.17
C CYS A 72 -13.72 -1.10 -5.94
N LEU A 73 -13.09 -2.11 -5.30
CA LEU A 73 -12.86 -3.43 -5.87
C LEU A 73 -13.94 -4.45 -5.49
N GLU A 74 -14.48 -4.39 -4.25
CA GLU A 74 -15.57 -5.29 -3.81
C GLU A 74 -16.91 -5.00 -4.49
N ALA A 75 -17.12 -3.79 -5.02
CA ALA A 75 -18.31 -3.47 -5.81
C ALA A 75 -18.35 -4.14 -7.21
N ALA A 76 -17.33 -4.95 -7.56
CA ALA A 76 -17.23 -5.66 -8.83
C ALA A 76 -17.43 -7.20 -8.71
N GLU A 77 -17.87 -7.72 -7.56
CA GLU A 77 -18.23 -9.14 -7.37
C GLU A 77 -19.75 -9.39 -7.41
#